data_AF-A0A7S0M479-F1
#
_entry.id   AF-A0A7S0M479-F1
#
_cell.length_a   1.000
_cell.length_b   1.000
_cell.length_c   1.000
_cell.angle_alpha   90.00
_cell.angle_beta   90.00
_cell.angle_gamma   90.00
#
_symmetry.space_group_name_H-M   'P 1'
#
loop_
_entity.id
_entity.type
_entity.pdbx_description
1 polymer ?
#
loop_
_entity_poly.entity_id
_entity_poly.type
_entity_poly.pdbx_seq_one_letter_code
_entity_poly.pdbx_strand_id
1 'polypeptide(L)'
;WDDAIRVARTHESTLGMGAAYELQQERARALAAPDPGGDQDLMAPGRMWEEAGEHSKAIDAYLKVTSRQAKDVDYLEEVWEKAVELAMNHVHARIPEVVSEVSRRLVEIERYEQAAEFLEGIDAHKDAVDVYIKGGLWDKARQLTKTAAPQLAAHVESEYRRVMGGGGAAAPSTAAAD
;
A
#
# COMPACT_ATOMS: atom_id res chain seq x y z
N TRP A 1 -11.46 -23.44 29.46
CA TRP A 1 -10.72 -24.61 28.95
C TRP A 1 -10.02 -25.39 30.05
N ASP A 2 -9.14 -24.77 30.84
CA ASP A 2 -8.35 -25.48 31.86
C ASP A 2 -9.20 -26.14 32.96
N ASP A 3 -10.26 -25.47 33.43
CA ASP A 3 -11.21 -26.07 34.39
C ASP A 3 -12.02 -27.22 33.80
N ALA A 4 -12.44 -27.12 32.53
CA ALA A 4 -13.19 -28.18 31.84
C ALA A 4 -12.33 -29.43 31.64
N ILE A 5 -11.06 -29.27 31.27
CA ILE A 5 -10.10 -30.37 31.10
C ILE A 5 -9.76 -31.01 32.46
N ARG A 6 -9.68 -30.19 33.53
CA ARG A 6 -9.45 -30.66 34.90
C ARG A 6 -10.65 -31.50 35.41
N VAL A 7 -11.87 -31.03 35.18
CA VAL A 7 -13.10 -31.77 35.53
C VAL A 7 -13.20 -33.06 34.71
N ALA A 8 -12.88 -33.03 33.41
CA ALA A 8 -12.90 -34.22 32.57
C ALA A 8 -11.91 -35.32 33.04
N ARG A 9 -10.69 -34.93 33.44
CA ARG A 9 -9.69 -35.87 33.99
C ARG A 9 -10.09 -36.48 35.34
N THR A 10 -10.79 -35.71 36.17
CA THR A 10 -11.19 -36.17 37.52
C THR A 10 -12.40 -37.10 37.47
N HIS A 11 -13.15 -37.10 36.38
CA HIS A 11 -14.38 -37.87 36.20
C HIS A 11 -14.33 -38.79 34.96
N GLU A 12 -13.15 -39.32 34.61
CA GLU A 12 -12.94 -40.19 33.42
C GLU A 12 -13.83 -41.44 33.41
N SER A 13 -14.12 -42.03 34.57
CA SER A 13 -15.00 -43.20 34.67
C SER A 13 -16.48 -42.89 34.36
N THR A 14 -16.89 -41.62 34.39
CA THR A 14 -18.29 -41.19 34.18
C THR A 14 -18.48 -40.47 32.85
N LEU A 15 -17.47 -39.77 32.33
CA LEU A 15 -17.51 -39.01 31.08
C LEU A 15 -17.00 -39.80 29.84
N GLY A 16 -16.51 -41.03 30.04
CA GLY A 16 -15.96 -41.87 28.98
C GLY A 16 -14.45 -41.67 28.80
N MET A 17 -13.73 -42.78 28.56
CA MET A 17 -12.29 -42.74 28.30
C MET A 17 -12.03 -41.88 27.06
N GLY A 18 -11.28 -40.79 27.23
CA GLY A 18 -10.87 -39.92 26.12
C GLY A 18 -11.49 -38.52 26.12
N ALA A 19 -12.50 -38.22 26.97
CA ALA A 19 -13.13 -36.90 27.00
C ALA A 19 -12.13 -35.75 27.26
N ALA A 20 -11.15 -35.97 28.15
CA ALA A 20 -10.08 -35.01 28.39
C ALA A 20 -9.16 -34.83 27.17
N TYR A 21 -8.91 -35.90 26.42
CA TYR A 21 -8.11 -35.88 25.20
C TYR A 21 -8.83 -35.14 24.07
N GLU A 22 -10.14 -35.37 23.90
CA GLU A 22 -10.99 -34.66 22.93
C GLU A 22 -11.04 -33.16 23.23
N LEU A 23 -11.29 -32.77 24.49
CA LEU A 23 -11.25 -31.37 24.92
C LEU A 23 -9.88 -30.71 24.69
N GLN A 24 -8.80 -31.47 24.86
CA GLN A 24 -7.44 -31.01 24.61
C GLN A 24 -7.18 -30.86 23.10
N GLN A 25 -7.72 -31.75 22.27
CA GLN A 25 -7.65 -31.68 20.81
C GLN A 25 -8.49 -30.53 20.26
N GLU A 26 -9.68 -30.28 20.80
CA GLU A 26 -10.52 -29.14 20.45
C GLU A 26 -9.86 -27.82 20.83
N ARG A 27 -9.23 -27.73 22.01
CA ARG A 27 -8.44 -26.55 22.39
C ARG A 27 -7.27 -26.31 21.42
N ALA A 28 -6.54 -27.37 21.07
CA ALA A 28 -5.43 -27.25 20.13
C ALA A 28 -5.92 -26.80 18.75
N ARG A 29 -7.06 -27.32 18.29
CA ARG A 29 -7.73 -26.87 17.04
C ARG A 29 -8.24 -25.45 17.14
N ALA A 30 -8.78 -25.01 18.26
CA ALA A 30 -9.26 -23.65 18.46
C ALA A 30 -8.12 -22.64 18.54
N LEU A 31 -6.96 -23.03 19.07
CA LEU A 31 -5.74 -22.22 19.07
C LEU A 31 -5.02 -22.22 17.70
N ALA A 32 -5.19 -23.27 16.91
CA ALA A 32 -4.68 -23.38 15.55
C ALA A 32 -5.67 -22.90 14.47
N ALA A 33 -6.91 -22.60 14.87
CA ALA A 33 -7.91 -22.06 13.97
C ALA A 33 -7.46 -20.64 13.58
N PRO A 34 -7.44 -20.30 12.28
CA PRO A 34 -7.23 -18.93 11.84
C PRO A 34 -8.26 -18.04 12.53
N ASP A 35 -7.82 -16.93 13.12
CA ASP A 35 -8.71 -15.98 13.79
C ASP A 35 -9.78 -15.49 12.79
N PRO A 36 -11.08 -15.79 13.00
CA PRO A 36 -12.14 -15.36 12.10
C PRO A 36 -12.40 -13.85 12.15
N GLY A 37 -11.74 -13.12 13.07
CA GLY A 37 -11.77 -11.65 13.18
C GLY A 37 -10.41 -10.96 13.03
N GLY A 38 -9.33 -11.70 12.75
CA GLY A 38 -8.06 -11.10 12.36
C GLY A 38 -8.22 -10.56 10.96
N ASP A 39 -7.72 -9.35 10.67
CA ASP A 39 -7.58 -8.86 9.30
C ASP A 39 -7.04 -10.03 8.47
N GLN A 40 -7.81 -10.53 7.50
CA GLN A 40 -7.35 -11.59 6.62
C GLN A 40 -5.98 -11.15 6.14
N ASP A 41 -4.94 -11.94 6.42
CA ASP A 41 -3.59 -11.58 6.00
C ASP A 41 -3.55 -11.56 4.47
N LEU A 42 -3.79 -10.39 3.89
CA LEU A 42 -3.98 -10.20 2.46
C LEU A 42 -2.66 -10.46 1.71
N MET A 43 -1.53 -10.46 2.43
CA MET A 43 -0.21 -10.80 1.93
C MET A 43 0.07 -12.31 1.91
N ALA A 44 -0.68 -13.13 2.66
CA ALA A 44 -0.42 -14.57 2.75
C ALA A 44 -0.35 -15.27 1.37
N PRO A 45 -1.23 -14.98 0.38
CA PRO A 45 -1.11 -15.55 -0.95
C PRO A 45 0.18 -15.12 -1.68
N GLY A 46 0.63 -13.88 -1.50
CA GLY A 46 1.86 -13.38 -2.11
C GLY A 46 3.10 -14.10 -1.54
N ARG A 47 3.19 -14.20 -0.21
CA ARG A 47 4.30 -14.92 0.46
C ARG A 47 4.39 -16.38 0.07
N MET A 48 3.25 -17.06 -0.06
CA MET A 48 3.20 -18.44 -0.54
C MET A 48 3.82 -18.59 -1.94
N TRP A 49 3.57 -17.64 -2.85
CA TRP A 49 4.18 -17.66 -4.19
C TRP A 49 5.65 -17.28 -4.17
N GLU A 50 6.08 -16.39 -3.27
CA GLU A 50 7.50 -16.09 -3.07
C GLU A 50 8.29 -17.31 -2.59
N GLU A 51 7.77 -18.04 -1.60
CA GLU A 51 8.38 -19.28 -1.09
C GLU A 51 8.47 -20.37 -2.18
N ALA A 52 7.52 -20.38 -3.11
CA ALA A 52 7.53 -21.26 -4.27
C ALA A 52 8.49 -20.80 -5.39
N GLY A 53 9.10 -19.61 -5.29
CA GLY A 53 9.94 -19.01 -6.33
C GLY A 53 9.17 -18.45 -7.53
N GLU A 54 7.84 -18.38 -7.45
CA GLU A 54 6.94 -17.95 -8.52
C GLU A 54 6.68 -16.44 -8.44
N HIS A 55 7.73 -15.64 -8.62
CA HIS A 55 7.71 -14.20 -8.35
C HIS A 55 6.64 -13.42 -9.13
N SER A 56 6.36 -13.79 -10.39
CA SER A 56 5.29 -13.14 -11.16
C SER A 56 3.91 -13.33 -10.54
N LYS A 57 3.63 -14.52 -9.99
CA LYS A 57 2.34 -14.82 -9.33
C LYS A 57 2.23 -14.12 -7.98
N ALA A 58 3.35 -13.98 -7.27
CA ALA A 58 3.42 -13.21 -6.03
C ALA A 58 3.11 -11.72 -6.29
N ILE A 59 3.70 -11.11 -7.32
CA ILE A 59 3.37 -9.74 -7.75
C ILE A 59 1.87 -9.61 -8.00
N ASP A 60 1.28 -10.52 -8.78
CA ASP A 60 -0.15 -10.47 -9.11
C ASP A 60 -1.03 -10.62 -7.86
N ALA A 61 -0.60 -11.42 -6.89
CA ALA A 61 -1.29 -11.59 -5.62
C ALA A 61 -1.29 -10.29 -4.79
N TYR A 62 -0.14 -9.63 -4.66
CA TYR A 62 -0.03 -8.33 -3.97
C TYR A 62 -0.82 -7.24 -4.67
N LEU A 63 -0.77 -7.18 -6.01
CA LEU A 63 -1.57 -6.25 -6.80
C LEU A 63 -3.07 -6.58 -6.78
N LYS A 64 -3.51 -7.72 -6.26
CA LYS A 64 -4.93 -8.03 -6.07
C LYS A 64 -5.51 -7.38 -4.81
N VAL A 65 -4.66 -6.98 -3.88
CA VAL A 65 -5.07 -6.27 -2.66
C VAL A 65 -5.50 -4.85 -3.03
N THR A 66 -6.69 -4.46 -2.57
CA THR A 66 -7.30 -3.17 -2.88
C THR A 66 -7.77 -2.47 -1.62
N SER A 67 -7.95 -1.14 -1.70
CA SER A 67 -8.46 -0.29 -0.62
C SER A 67 -9.89 -0.62 -0.15
N ARG A 68 -10.60 -1.52 -0.85
CA ARG A 68 -11.89 -2.07 -0.40
C ARG A 68 -11.73 -3.19 0.63
N GLN A 69 -10.57 -3.86 0.64
CA GLN A 69 -10.30 -5.04 1.47
C GLN A 69 -9.54 -4.67 2.74
N ALA A 70 -8.62 -3.71 2.68
CA ALA A 70 -7.94 -3.15 3.85
C ALA A 70 -8.28 -1.66 3.98
N LYS A 71 -8.60 -1.24 5.21
CA LYS A 71 -8.85 0.17 5.55
C LYS A 71 -7.59 0.91 5.97
N ASP A 72 -6.57 0.16 6.38
CA ASP A 72 -5.29 0.73 6.78
C ASP A 72 -4.49 1.08 5.52
N VAL A 73 -4.21 2.37 5.39
CA VAL A 73 -3.48 2.95 4.26
C VAL A 73 -2.00 2.55 4.32
N ASP A 74 -1.42 2.46 5.51
CA ASP A 74 -0.02 2.07 5.69
C ASP A 74 0.17 0.60 5.33
N TYR A 75 -0.80 -0.24 5.66
CA TYR A 75 -0.80 -1.65 5.25
C TYR A 75 -0.91 -1.82 3.72
N LEU A 76 -1.78 -1.04 3.06
CA LEU A 76 -1.90 -1.09 1.60
C LEU A 76 -0.62 -0.64 0.90
N GLU A 77 0.01 0.41 1.43
CA GLU A 77 1.31 0.89 0.97
C GLU A 77 2.34 -0.24 1.06
N GLU A 78 2.55 -0.84 2.24
CA GLU A 78 3.49 -1.96 2.43
C GLU A 78 3.24 -3.11 1.43
N VAL A 79 1.98 -3.53 1.25
CA VAL A 79 1.61 -4.60 0.32
C VAL A 79 2.05 -4.27 -1.11
N TRP A 80 1.82 -3.04 -1.56
CA TRP A 80 2.17 -2.64 -2.91
C TRP A 80 3.67 -2.37 -3.08
N GLU A 81 4.36 -1.89 -2.05
CA GLU A 81 5.82 -1.79 -2.02
C GLU A 81 6.47 -3.17 -2.22
N LYS A 82 5.95 -4.21 -1.55
CA LYS A 82 6.41 -5.59 -1.77
C LYS A 82 6.28 -6.02 -3.23
N ALA A 83 5.21 -5.62 -3.92
CA ALA A 83 5.06 -5.94 -5.35
C ALA A 83 6.14 -5.25 -6.21
N VAL A 84 6.45 -3.99 -5.93
CA VAL A 84 7.50 -3.24 -6.64
C VAL A 84 8.88 -3.82 -6.35
N GLU A 85 9.20 -4.08 -5.09
CA GLU A 85 10.46 -4.70 -4.65
C GLU A 85 10.68 -6.04 -5.38
N LEU A 86 9.65 -6.89 -5.41
CA LEU A 86 9.75 -8.20 -6.05
C LEU A 86 9.94 -8.09 -7.57
N ALA A 87 9.29 -7.11 -8.22
CA ALA A 87 9.51 -6.83 -9.63
C ALA A 87 10.95 -6.36 -9.89
N MET A 88 11.47 -5.44 -9.07
CA MET A 88 12.84 -4.92 -9.18
C MET A 88 13.89 -6.00 -8.98
N ASN A 89 13.69 -6.90 -8.01
CA ASN A 89 14.69 -7.91 -7.67
C ASN A 89 14.65 -9.14 -8.59
N HIS A 90 13.46 -9.55 -9.05
CA HIS A 90 13.28 -10.85 -9.70
C HIS A 90 12.65 -10.79 -11.09
N VAL A 91 11.85 -9.75 -11.41
CA VAL A 91 11.04 -9.71 -12.64
C VAL A 91 11.15 -8.35 -13.35
N HIS A 92 12.38 -7.98 -13.74
CA HIS A 92 12.71 -6.66 -14.27
C HIS A 92 11.83 -6.20 -15.45
N ALA A 93 11.41 -7.14 -16.31
CA ALA A 93 10.54 -6.84 -17.45
C ALA A 93 9.17 -6.30 -17.05
N ARG A 94 8.72 -6.54 -15.81
CA ARG A 94 7.45 -6.07 -15.27
C ARG A 94 7.56 -4.77 -14.48
N ILE A 95 8.77 -4.26 -14.23
CA ILE A 95 8.98 -3.03 -13.43
C ILE A 95 8.09 -1.88 -13.92
N PRO A 96 8.04 -1.52 -15.22
CA PRO A 96 7.25 -0.37 -15.66
C PRO A 96 5.74 -0.56 -15.45
N GLU A 97 5.24 -1.78 -15.68
CA GLU A 97 3.83 -2.16 -15.46
C GLU A 97 3.46 -2.04 -13.98
N VAL A 98 4.24 -2.68 -13.12
CA VAL A 98 3.97 -2.78 -11.68
C VAL A 98 4.08 -1.41 -11.03
N VAL A 99 5.14 -0.65 -11.32
CA VAL A 99 5.34 0.70 -10.79
C VAL A 99 4.19 1.63 -11.22
N SER A 100 3.77 1.59 -12.49
CA SER A 100 2.67 2.43 -12.97
C SER A 100 1.35 2.12 -12.26
N GLU A 101 1.04 0.83 -12.08
CA GLU A 101 -0.16 0.37 -11.39
C GLU A 101 -0.15 0.76 -9.91
N VAL A 102 0.96 0.52 -9.21
CA VAL A 102 1.12 0.86 -7.79
C VAL A 102 1.06 2.36 -7.57
N SER A 103 1.77 3.15 -8.39
CA SER A 103 1.77 4.61 -8.30
C SER A 103 0.37 5.19 -8.48
N ARG A 104 -0.42 4.67 -9.43
CA ARG A 104 -1.82 5.08 -9.60
C ARG A 104 -2.64 4.84 -8.34
N ARG A 105 -2.48 3.69 -7.69
CA ARG A 105 -3.23 3.33 -6.47
C ARG A 105 -2.79 4.11 -5.25
N LEU A 106 -1.49 4.35 -5.08
CA LEU A 106 -0.96 5.22 -4.03
C LEU A 106 -1.54 6.63 -4.14
N VAL A 107 -1.69 7.14 -5.37
CA VAL A 107 -2.37 8.43 -5.62
C VAL A 107 -3.86 8.41 -5.22
N GLU A 108 -4.56 7.28 -5.35
CA GLU A 108 -5.95 7.14 -4.92
C GLU A 108 -6.11 7.18 -3.39
N ILE A 109 -5.07 6.81 -2.65
CA ILE A 109 -5.02 6.86 -1.17
C ILE A 109 -4.20 8.04 -0.63
N GLU A 110 -3.96 9.05 -1.47
CA GLU A 110 -3.24 10.29 -1.13
C GLU A 110 -1.78 10.12 -0.70
N ARG A 111 -1.14 8.98 -1.02
CA ARG A 111 0.30 8.73 -0.85
C ARG A 111 1.10 9.25 -2.05
N TYR A 112 1.01 10.56 -2.28
CA TYR A 112 1.62 11.22 -3.44
C TYR A 112 3.15 11.12 -3.48
N GLU A 113 3.79 11.22 -2.31
CA GLU A 113 5.25 11.19 -2.21
C GLU A 113 5.82 9.85 -2.67
N GLN A 114 5.36 8.75 -2.07
CA GLN A 114 5.78 7.40 -2.42
C GLN A 114 5.45 7.04 -3.88
N ALA A 115 4.28 7.46 -4.36
CA ALA A 115 3.88 7.25 -5.77
C ALA A 115 4.84 7.92 -6.75
N ALA A 116 5.25 9.16 -6.47
CA ALA A 116 6.16 9.90 -7.33
C ALA A 116 7.58 9.33 -7.27
N GLU A 117 8.06 8.90 -6.10
CA GLU A 117 9.38 8.29 -5.95
C GLU A 117 9.50 6.98 -6.74
N PHE A 118 8.44 6.16 -6.80
CA PHE A 118 8.44 4.99 -7.66
C PHE A 118 8.51 5.34 -9.15
N LEU A 119 7.80 6.37 -9.59
CA LEU A 119 7.85 6.85 -10.97
C LEU A 119 9.23 7.43 -11.33
N GLU A 120 9.90 8.12 -10.40
CA GLU A 120 11.29 8.55 -10.56
C GLU A 120 12.22 7.34 -10.76
N GLY A 121 12.03 6.28 -9.99
CA GLY A 121 12.85 5.06 -10.08
C GLY A 121 12.82 4.36 -11.44
N ILE A 122 11.84 4.68 -12.29
CA ILE A 122 11.72 4.15 -13.67
C ILE A 122 11.89 5.24 -14.74
N ASP A 123 12.45 6.39 -14.38
CA ASP A 123 12.66 7.56 -15.24
C ASP A 123 11.36 8.16 -15.83
N ALA A 124 10.19 7.86 -15.25
CA ALA A 124 8.89 8.44 -15.63
C ALA A 124 8.71 9.85 -15.05
N HIS A 125 9.71 10.71 -15.26
CA HIS A 125 9.85 12.03 -14.65
C HIS A 125 8.64 12.95 -14.86
N LYS A 126 7.98 12.85 -16.02
CA LYS A 126 6.77 13.64 -16.30
C LYS A 126 5.64 13.25 -15.35
N ASP A 127 5.38 11.96 -15.22
CA ASP A 127 4.30 11.45 -14.37
C ASP A 127 4.63 11.71 -12.90
N ALA A 128 5.90 11.55 -12.48
CA ALA A 128 6.35 11.89 -11.13
C ALA A 128 6.12 13.37 -10.79
N VAL A 129 6.48 14.29 -11.70
CA VAL A 129 6.22 15.73 -11.51
C VAL A 129 4.72 16.01 -11.38
N ASP A 130 3.88 15.40 -12.22
CA ASP A 130 2.42 15.59 -12.17
C ASP A 130 1.84 15.09 -10.84
N VAL A 131 2.35 13.96 -10.32
CA VAL A 131 1.95 13.43 -9.01
C VAL A 131 2.41 14.35 -7.86
N TYR A 132 3.64 14.86 -7.88
CA TYR A 132 4.09 15.82 -6.88
C TYR A 132 3.25 17.09 -6.87
N ILE A 133 2.93 17.63 -8.04
CA ILE A 133 2.04 18.80 -8.19
C ILE A 133 0.67 18.51 -7.58
N LYS A 134 0.10 17.33 -7.88
CA LYS A 134 -1.20 16.90 -7.34
C LYS A 134 -1.19 16.82 -5.81
N GLY A 135 -0.10 16.35 -5.22
CA GLY A 135 0.11 16.29 -3.77
C GLY A 135 0.49 17.63 -3.12
N GLY A 136 0.68 18.71 -3.90
CA GLY A 136 1.19 19.99 -3.38
C GLY A 136 2.66 19.94 -2.95
N LEU A 137 3.41 18.93 -3.39
CA LEU A 137 4.82 18.70 -3.07
C LEU A 137 5.73 19.49 -4.02
N TRP A 138 5.54 20.81 -4.04
CA TRP A 138 6.19 21.72 -5.00
C TRP A 138 7.72 21.72 -4.92
N ASP A 139 8.27 21.57 -3.71
CA ASP A 139 9.72 21.56 -3.52
C ASP A 139 10.34 20.30 -4.12
N LYS A 140 9.71 19.14 -3.97
CA LYS A 140 10.13 17.90 -4.62
C LYS A 140 9.99 17.97 -6.13
N ALA A 141 8.85 18.48 -6.64
CA ALA A 141 8.66 18.69 -8.08
C ALA A 141 9.77 19.57 -8.66
N ARG A 142 10.06 20.72 -8.04
CA ARG A 142 11.14 21.63 -8.47
C ARG A 142 12.51 20.96 -8.39
N GLN A 143 12.78 20.22 -7.32
CA GLN A 143 14.03 19.50 -7.16
C GLN A 143 14.25 18.50 -8.30
N LEU A 144 13.21 17.72 -8.64
CA LEU A 144 13.27 16.76 -9.74
C LEU A 144 13.56 17.43 -11.09
N THR A 145 12.95 18.60 -11.34
CA THR A 145 13.25 19.34 -12.58
C THR A 145 14.69 19.87 -12.61
N LYS A 146 15.30 20.19 -11.47
CA LYS A 146 16.70 20.64 -11.44
C LYS A 146 17.69 19.51 -11.66
N THR A 147 17.39 18.31 -11.16
CA THR A 147 18.32 17.18 -11.16
C THR A 147 18.21 16.31 -12.40
N ALA A 148 16.99 16.06 -12.90
CA ALA A 148 16.76 15.05 -13.94
C ALA A 148 15.91 15.53 -15.14
N ALA A 149 14.95 16.44 -14.92
CA ALA A 149 14.00 16.84 -15.98
C ALA A 149 13.83 18.37 -16.11
N PRO A 150 14.88 19.11 -16.51
CA PRO A 150 14.84 20.58 -16.60
C PRO A 150 13.79 21.10 -17.58
N GLN A 151 13.43 20.32 -18.59
CA GLN A 151 12.37 20.64 -19.54
C GLN A 151 10.98 20.78 -18.88
N LEU A 152 10.77 20.21 -17.69
CA LEU A 152 9.49 20.26 -16.97
C LEU A 152 9.40 21.45 -16.00
N ALA A 153 10.47 22.21 -15.78
CA ALA A 153 10.47 23.33 -14.83
C ALA A 153 9.38 24.38 -15.15
N ALA A 154 9.18 24.69 -16.43
CA ALA A 154 8.16 25.62 -16.87
C ALA A 154 6.73 25.12 -16.54
N HIS A 155 6.50 23.81 -16.63
CA HIS A 155 5.23 23.19 -16.27
C HIS A 155 4.94 23.37 -14.77
N VAL A 156 5.90 23.02 -13.91
CA VAL A 156 5.79 23.17 -12.45
C VAL A 156 5.47 24.61 -12.05
N GLU A 157 6.20 25.60 -12.59
CA GLU A 157 5.96 27.01 -12.25
C GLU A 157 4.66 27.56 -12.82
N SER A 158 4.17 27.00 -13.93
CA SER A 158 2.86 27.38 -14.48
C SER A 158 1.72 26.88 -13.60
N GLU A 159 1.81 25.64 -13.14
CA GLU A 159 0.85 25.00 -12.23
C GLU A 159 0.86 25.68 -10.86
N TYR A 160 2.04 25.97 -10.32
CA TYR A 160 2.19 26.69 -9.05
C TYR A 160 1.51 28.06 -9.10
N ARG A 161 1.74 28.84 -10.16
CA ARG A 161 1.08 30.15 -10.34
C ARG A 161 -0.43 30.02 -10.49
N ARG A 162 -0.94 28.97 -11.14
CA ARG A 162 -2.37 28.75 -11.29
C ARG A 162 -3.04 28.46 -9.95
N VAL A 163 -2.43 27.60 -9.13
CA VAL A 163 -2.96 27.20 -7.81
C VAL A 163 -2.82 28.33 -6.79
N MET A 164 -1.67 29.01 -6.74
CA MET A 164 -1.36 30.03 -5.74
C MET A 164 -1.83 31.43 -6.15
N GLY A 165 -1.77 31.77 -7.44
CA GLY A 165 -2.20 33.07 -7.97
C GLY A 165 -3.71 33.26 -8.01
N GLY A 166 -4.49 32.17 -7.97
CA GLY A 166 -5.94 32.22 -7.83
C GLY A 166 -6.43 32.65 -6.43
N GLY A 167 -5.57 32.56 -5.41
CA GLY A 167 -5.91 32.87 -4.01
C GLY A 167 -5.67 34.31 -3.57
N GLY A 168 -5.11 35.17 -4.42
CA GLY A 168 -4.78 36.54 -4.02
C GLY A 168 -4.29 37.42 -5.15
N ALA A 169 -5.20 37.92 -5.99
CA ALA A 169 -5.06 39.18 -6.74
C ALA A 169 -6.36 39.49 -7.51
N ALA A 170 -7.47 39.69 -6.78
CA ALA A 170 -8.64 40.37 -7.32
C ALA A 170 -8.89 41.65 -6.51
N ALA A 171 -8.14 42.69 -6.84
CA ALA A 171 -8.59 44.07 -6.64
C ALA A 171 -8.16 44.87 -7.88
N PRO A 172 -9.08 45.15 -8.83
CA PRO A 172 -8.85 46.18 -9.81
C PRO A 172 -8.97 47.53 -9.10
N SER A 173 -7.85 48.12 -8.67
CA SER A 173 -7.83 49.56 -8.40
C SER A 173 -7.62 50.30 -9.73
N THR A 174 -8.61 50.21 -10.60
CA THR A 174 -8.77 51.14 -11.71
C THR A 174 -9.32 52.45 -11.14
N ALA A 175 -8.54 53.52 -11.33
CA ALA A 175 -8.97 54.88 -11.62
C ALA A 175 -10.28 55.43 -10.99
N ALA A 176 -10.12 56.44 -10.15
CA ALA A 176 -10.86 57.70 -10.21
C ALA A 176 -9.78 58.81 -10.08
N ALA A 177 -9.53 59.71 -11.04
CA ALA A 177 -10.33 60.89 -11.38
C ALA A 177 -10.77 61.61 -10.09
N ASP A 178 -10.29 62.78 -9.71
CA ASP A 178 -9.87 64.01 -10.41
C ASP A 178 -8.66 64.66 -9.71
#